data_AF-A0A3A9BKW6-F1
#
_entry.id   AF-A0A3A9BKW6-F1
#
_cell.length_a   1.000
_cell.length_b   1.000
_cell.length_c   1.000
_cell.angle_alpha   90.00
_cell.angle_beta   90.00
_cell.angle_gamma   90.00
#
_symmetry.space_group_name_H-M   'P 1'
#
loop_
_entity.id
_entity.type
_entity.pdbx_description
1 polymer ?
#
loop_
_entity_poly.entity_id
_entity_poly.type
_entity_poly.pdbx_seq_one_letter_code
_entity_poly.pdbx_strand_id
1 'polypeptide(L)'
;MKNQLQPKEYKRFTPEPIGTDNTLEAVLNMTIESLKMGRPPAYPETEQGLEEFKCTTIDYFQYVKDTNANPDIDKKLVPDVEALCTFLEITRNTLLTYEKRRGGSWQDFIKQTKNAIAACKKELAFHQQIPPVVAMFDLTNNHSYVNTSEFKIEAISDKQQRVLTAAELPRLGEPKEDVEKDAVQLPKLGDMDNNSDALSYLAHTEPDTATD
;
A
#
# COMPACT_ATOMS: atom_id res chain seq x y z
N MET A 1 -38.78 3.36 27.55
CA MET A 1 -37.84 4.51 27.51
C MET A 1 -37.00 4.39 26.25
N LYS A 2 -37.06 5.37 25.34
CA LYS A 2 -36.22 5.39 24.13
C LYS A 2 -34.88 6.05 24.49
N ASN A 3 -33.77 5.30 24.43
CA ASN A 3 -32.42 5.87 24.55
C ASN A 3 -32.17 6.77 23.33
N GLN A 4 -32.28 8.10 23.51
CA GLN A 4 -31.84 9.05 22.52
C GLN A 4 -30.30 9.13 22.59
N LEU A 5 -29.64 8.65 21.53
CA LEU A 5 -28.21 8.84 21.34
C LEU A 5 -27.95 10.34 21.15
N GLN A 6 -27.22 10.94 22.09
CA GLN A 6 -26.76 12.32 21.99
C GLN A 6 -25.85 12.47 20.76
N PRO A 7 -25.98 13.55 19.98
CA PRO A 7 -25.13 13.78 18.81
C PRO A 7 -23.67 13.88 19.25
N LYS A 8 -22.79 13.06 18.66
CA LYS A 8 -21.35 13.12 18.90
C LYS A 8 -20.82 14.44 18.34
N GLU A 9 -20.38 15.34 19.21
CA GLU A 9 -19.61 16.51 18.80
C GLU A 9 -18.22 16.08 18.33
N TYR A 10 -18.00 16.11 17.02
CA TYR A 10 -16.68 15.91 16.45
C TYR A 10 -15.91 17.23 16.54
N LYS A 11 -15.02 17.35 17.53
CA LYS A 11 -14.03 18.44 17.55
C LYS A 11 -13.12 18.26 16.34
N ARG A 12 -13.22 19.18 15.36
CA ARG A 12 -12.24 19.24 14.28
C ARG A 12 -10.87 19.52 14.89
N PHE A 13 -9.92 18.63 14.64
CA PHE A 13 -8.53 18.90 14.94
C PHE A 13 -8.13 20.15 14.14
N THR A 14 -7.82 21.23 14.84
CA THR A 14 -7.28 22.45 14.25
C THR A 14 -5.82 22.49 14.68
N PRO A 15 -4.87 22.19 13.79
CA PRO A 15 -3.46 22.24 14.15
C PRO A 15 -3.11 23.66 14.60
N GLU A 16 -2.43 23.77 15.74
CA GLU A 16 -1.94 25.07 16.20
C GLU A 16 -0.88 25.60 15.22
N PRO A 17 -0.74 26.93 15.09
CA PRO A 17 0.37 27.53 14.37
C PRO A 17 1.71 27.00 14.92
N ILE A 18 2.70 26.83 14.03
CA ILE A 18 4.04 26.38 14.45
C ILE A 18 4.61 27.43 15.42
N GLY A 19 4.71 27.05 16.69
CA GLY A 19 5.26 27.90 17.75
C GLY A 19 6.78 28.05 17.64
N THR A 20 7.37 28.94 18.44
CA THR A 20 8.83 29.15 18.51
C THR A 20 9.57 27.93 19.04
N ASP A 21 8.94 27.13 19.90
CA ASP A 21 9.52 25.91 20.48
C ASP A 21 9.34 24.69 19.55
N ASN A 22 9.62 24.88 18.27
CA ASN A 22 9.56 23.83 17.26
C ASN A 22 10.95 23.23 17.01
N THR A 23 10.97 22.00 16.51
CA THR A 23 12.23 21.28 16.22
C THR A 23 12.78 21.58 14.82
N LEU A 24 12.14 22.47 14.05
CA LEU A 24 12.47 22.72 12.64
C LEU A 24 13.85 23.37 12.50
N GLU A 25 14.20 24.30 13.39
CA GLU A 25 15.48 25.01 13.32
C GLU A 25 16.67 24.05 13.48
N ALA A 26 16.58 23.10 14.40
CA ALA A 26 17.59 22.05 14.55
C ALA A 26 17.72 21.18 13.29
N VAL A 27 16.59 20.78 12.70
CA VAL A 27 16.55 19.99 11.45
C VAL A 27 17.15 20.78 10.29
N LEU A 28 16.84 22.06 10.17
CA LEU A 28 17.35 22.93 9.11
C LEU A 28 18.87 23.14 9.23
N ASN A 29 19.37 23.37 10.44
CA ASN A 29 20.81 23.52 10.67
C ASN A 29 21.58 22.24 10.28
N MET A 30 21.07 21.07 10.68
CA MET A 30 21.68 19.78 10.31
C MET A 30 21.62 19.55 8.78
N THR A 31 20.52 19.95 8.14
CA THR A 31 20.34 19.84 6.69
C THR A 31 21.34 20.72 5.94
N ILE A 32 21.52 21.98 6.37
CA ILE A 32 22.46 22.93 5.76
C ILE A 32 23.89 22.39 5.83
N GLU A 33 24.32 21.90 6.99
CA GLU A 33 25.67 21.31 7.14
C GLU A 33 25.84 20.07 6.27
N SER A 34 24.84 19.20 6.23
CA SER A 34 24.86 18.02 5.37
C SER A 34 24.94 18.37 3.88
N LEU A 35 24.28 19.44 3.44
CA LEU A 35 24.31 19.88 2.04
C LEU A 35 25.65 20.51 1.65
N LYS A 36 26.34 21.15 2.59
CA LYS A 36 27.70 21.70 2.37
C LYS A 36 28.75 20.61 2.21
N MET A 37 28.68 19.55 3.01
CA MET A 37 29.67 18.47 2.98
C MET A 37 29.46 17.48 1.81
N GLY A 38 28.23 17.37 1.31
CA GLY A 38 27.85 16.31 0.39
C GLY A 38 27.76 14.94 1.08
N ARG A 39 27.15 13.96 0.43
CA ARG A 39 27.02 12.59 0.95
C ARG A 39 27.36 11.57 -0.14
N PRO A 40 28.66 11.32 -0.39
CA PRO A 40 29.06 10.28 -1.32
C PRO A 40 28.67 8.89 -0.79
N PRO A 41 28.66 7.85 -1.63
CA PRO A 41 28.48 6.48 -1.16
C PRO A 41 29.58 6.12 -0.15
N ALA A 42 29.21 5.92 1.11
CA ALA A 42 30.18 5.66 2.19
C ALA A 42 30.74 4.23 2.16
N TYR A 43 29.95 3.26 1.67
CA TYR A 43 30.29 1.83 1.78
C TYR A 43 30.62 1.22 0.42
N PRO A 44 31.83 0.67 0.21
CA PRO A 44 32.19 0.01 -1.05
C PRO A 44 31.46 -1.32 -1.24
N GLU A 45 31.36 -1.81 -2.48
CA GLU A 45 30.80 -3.14 -2.77
C GLU A 45 31.88 -4.22 -2.59
N THR A 46 32.26 -4.43 -1.34
CA THR A 46 33.19 -5.47 -0.90
C THR A 46 32.61 -6.18 0.32
N GLU A 47 33.16 -7.33 0.71
CA GLU A 47 32.75 -8.01 1.94
C GLU A 47 32.94 -7.12 3.17
N GLN A 48 34.07 -6.41 3.23
CA GLN A 48 34.34 -5.44 4.29
C GLN A 48 33.31 -4.30 4.29
N GLY A 49 32.98 -3.73 3.12
CA GLY A 49 32.00 -2.66 3.03
C GLY A 49 30.59 -3.11 3.44
N LEU A 50 30.23 -4.37 3.17
CA LEU A 50 28.98 -4.96 3.64
C LEU A 50 28.97 -5.10 5.17
N GLU A 51 30.07 -5.55 5.76
CA GLU A 51 30.15 -5.71 7.21
C GLU A 51 30.12 -4.35 7.92
N GLU A 52 30.85 -3.36 7.43
CA GLU A 52 30.80 -1.98 7.95
C GLU A 52 29.38 -1.39 7.84
N PHE A 53 28.69 -1.62 6.72
CA PHE A 53 27.30 -1.20 6.54
C PHE A 53 26.37 -1.86 7.56
N LYS A 54 26.55 -3.17 7.81
CA LYS A 54 25.77 -3.90 8.82
C LYS A 54 26.02 -3.38 10.22
N CYS A 55 27.28 -3.25 10.63
CA CYS A 55 27.66 -2.74 11.94
C CYS A 55 27.08 -1.34 12.16
N THR A 56 27.27 -0.41 11.22
CA THR A 56 26.76 0.96 11.37
C THR A 56 25.23 1.00 11.39
N THR A 57 24.56 0.12 10.64
CA THR A 57 23.09 -0.02 10.68
C THR A 57 22.61 -0.53 12.04
N ILE A 58 23.33 -1.47 12.65
CA ILE A 58 23.04 -1.95 14.01
C ILE A 58 23.28 -0.82 15.03
N ASP A 59 24.36 -0.08 14.88
CA ASP A 59 24.70 1.06 15.73
C ASP A 59 23.62 2.14 15.70
N TYR A 60 22.97 2.37 14.54
CA TYR A 60 21.81 3.25 14.46
C TYR A 60 20.65 2.80 15.36
N PHE A 61 20.27 1.52 15.31
CA PHE A 61 19.21 1.02 16.19
C PHE A 61 19.61 1.05 17.66
N GLN A 62 20.88 0.79 17.96
CA GLN A 62 21.41 0.89 19.31
C GLN A 62 21.40 2.34 19.81
N TYR A 63 21.79 3.30 18.97
CA TYR A 63 21.69 4.74 19.23
C TYR A 63 20.24 5.16 19.53
N VAL A 64 19.27 4.73 18.72
CA VAL A 64 17.85 5.03 18.96
C VAL A 64 17.38 4.44 20.30
N LYS A 65 17.76 3.20 20.59
CA LYS A 65 17.42 2.52 21.84
C LYS A 65 18.01 3.25 23.06
N ASP A 66 19.29 3.59 23.02
CA ASP A 66 19.99 4.23 24.13
C ASP A 66 19.50 5.66 24.35
N THR A 67 19.26 6.40 23.27
CA THR A 67 18.64 7.73 23.34
C THR A 67 17.25 7.65 23.99
N ASN A 68 16.47 6.64 23.63
CA ASN A 68 15.14 6.43 24.21
C ASN A 68 15.17 5.91 25.65
N ALA A 69 16.26 5.31 26.12
CA ALA A 69 16.44 4.90 27.50
C ALA A 69 16.71 6.09 28.45
N ASN A 70 17.17 7.23 27.92
CA ASN A 70 17.38 8.44 28.71
C ASN A 70 16.04 8.96 29.28
N PRO A 71 15.90 9.13 30.61
CA PRO A 71 14.68 9.67 31.21
C PRO A 71 14.45 11.16 30.90
N ASP A 72 15.50 11.91 30.58
CA ASP A 72 15.46 13.37 30.42
C ASP A 72 15.08 13.83 29.00
N ILE A 73 14.92 12.91 28.06
CA ILE A 73 14.50 13.25 26.70
C ILE A 73 12.98 13.42 26.63
N ASP A 74 12.54 14.61 26.23
CA ASP A 74 11.12 14.98 26.10
C ASP A 74 10.42 14.18 24.99
N LYS A 75 11.11 13.93 23.87
CA LYS A 75 10.56 13.22 22.71
C LYS A 75 11.43 12.02 22.33
N LYS A 76 10.83 10.84 22.43
CA LYS A 76 11.46 9.59 22.01
C LYS A 76 11.64 9.57 20.48
N LEU A 77 12.77 9.04 20.03
CA LEU A 77 13.08 8.83 18.63
C LEU A 77 12.28 7.65 18.08
N VAL A 78 11.72 7.82 16.89
CA VAL A 78 11.11 6.74 16.12
C VAL A 78 12.03 6.45 14.94
N PRO A 79 12.48 5.21 14.75
CA PRO A 79 13.36 4.91 13.63
C PRO A 79 12.60 5.02 12.31
N ASP A 80 13.22 5.67 11.33
CA ASP A 80 12.76 5.73 9.94
C ASP A 80 13.94 5.61 8.95
N VAL A 81 13.64 5.65 7.64
CA VAL A 81 14.64 5.47 6.59
C VAL A 81 15.49 6.74 6.40
N GLU A 82 14.90 7.92 6.56
CA GLU A 82 15.56 9.22 6.47
C GLU A 82 16.61 9.39 7.56
N ALA A 83 16.26 9.08 8.81
CA ALA A 83 17.12 9.09 9.98
C ALA A 83 18.22 8.02 9.89
N LEU A 84 17.88 6.81 9.40
CA LEU A 84 18.89 5.79 9.10
C LEU A 84 19.91 6.30 8.06
N CYS A 85 19.44 6.83 6.92
CA CYS A 85 20.34 7.38 5.90
C CYS A 85 21.16 8.54 6.46
N THR A 86 20.54 9.37 7.31
CA THR A 86 21.19 10.48 8.02
C THR A 86 22.38 9.98 8.83
N PHE A 87 22.15 8.96 9.67
CA PHE A 87 23.15 8.34 10.54
C PHE A 87 24.26 7.64 9.76
N LEU A 88 23.91 6.95 8.68
CA LEU A 88 24.85 6.27 7.79
C LEU A 88 25.64 7.22 6.87
N GLU A 89 25.39 8.53 6.95
CA GLU A 89 26.01 9.55 6.08
C GLU A 89 25.79 9.34 4.57
N ILE A 90 24.73 8.63 4.19
CA ILE A 90 24.35 8.40 2.78
C ILE A 90 23.03 9.08 2.44
N THR A 91 22.67 9.08 1.15
CA THR A 91 21.34 9.51 0.69
C THR A 91 20.39 8.32 0.58
N ARG A 92 19.07 8.59 0.60
CA ARG A 92 18.05 7.57 0.29
C ARG A 92 18.26 6.93 -1.08
N ASN A 93 18.72 7.70 -2.06
CA ASN A 93 19.01 7.18 -3.39
C ASN A 93 20.22 6.24 -3.39
N THR A 94 21.22 6.51 -2.56
CA THR A 94 22.36 5.62 -2.34
C THR A 94 21.90 4.30 -1.72
N LEU A 95 21.07 4.35 -0.66
CA LEU A 95 20.51 3.15 -0.05
C LEU A 95 19.67 2.32 -1.04
N LEU A 96 18.83 2.99 -1.86
CA LEU A 96 18.06 2.35 -2.92
C LEU A 96 18.97 1.71 -3.98
N THR A 97 20.09 2.36 -4.31
CA THR A 97 21.09 1.81 -5.24
C THR A 97 21.73 0.55 -4.66
N TYR A 98 22.07 0.55 -3.36
CA TYR A 98 22.59 -0.64 -2.68
C TYR A 98 21.59 -1.80 -2.73
N GLU A 99 20.32 -1.52 -2.44
CA GLU A 99 19.25 -2.53 -2.47
C GLU A 99 18.99 -3.10 -3.87
N LYS A 100 19.08 -2.28 -4.93
CA LYS A 100 18.71 -2.70 -6.29
C LYS A 100 19.86 -3.28 -7.10
N ARG A 101 21.09 -2.81 -6.86
CA ARG A 101 22.22 -3.08 -7.76
C ARG A 101 23.30 -3.98 -7.17
N ARG A 102 23.36 -4.14 -5.84
CA ARG A 102 24.39 -4.96 -5.20
C ARG A 102 23.94 -6.41 -5.02
N GLY A 103 24.90 -7.27 -4.67
CA GLY A 103 24.69 -8.69 -4.41
C GLY A 103 23.62 -8.99 -3.35
N GLY A 104 23.06 -10.21 -3.39
CA GLY A 104 21.89 -10.63 -2.60
C GLY A 104 21.98 -10.33 -1.11
N SER A 105 23.17 -10.49 -0.50
CA SER A 105 23.37 -10.20 0.93
C SER A 105 23.12 -8.74 1.31
N TRP A 106 23.39 -7.79 0.42
CA TRP A 106 23.04 -6.38 0.63
C TRP A 106 21.52 -6.20 0.60
N GLN A 107 20.87 -6.79 -0.41
CA GLN A 107 19.43 -6.65 -0.62
C GLN A 107 18.64 -7.22 0.57
N ASP A 108 18.99 -8.42 1.01
CA ASP A 108 18.30 -9.10 2.11
C ASP A 108 18.46 -8.35 3.43
N PHE A 109 19.67 -7.87 3.72
CA PHE A 109 19.92 -7.09 4.92
C PHE A 109 19.18 -5.73 4.91
N ILE A 110 19.13 -5.04 3.76
CA ILE A 110 18.37 -3.79 3.63
C ILE A 110 16.86 -4.05 3.79
N LYS A 111 16.32 -5.12 3.19
CA LYS A 111 14.92 -5.52 3.36
C LYS A 111 14.60 -5.84 4.82
N GLN A 112 15.48 -6.59 5.50
CA GLN A 112 15.35 -6.89 6.92
C GLN A 112 15.35 -5.61 7.77
N THR A 113 16.26 -4.68 7.47
CA THR A 113 16.36 -3.38 8.14
C THR A 113 15.08 -2.55 7.99
N LYS A 114 14.55 -2.45 6.76
CA LYS A 114 13.28 -1.74 6.51
C LYS A 114 12.10 -2.41 7.20
N ASN A 115 12.09 -3.74 7.29
CA ASN A 115 11.07 -4.49 8.02
C ASN A 115 11.16 -4.24 9.54
N ALA A 116 12.37 -4.12 10.10
CA ALA A 116 12.55 -3.76 11.51
C ALA A 116 12.00 -2.36 11.81
N ILE A 117 12.27 -1.37 10.95
CA ILE A 117 11.68 -0.02 11.03
C ILE A 117 10.14 -0.10 11.02
N ALA A 118 9.57 -0.89 10.10
CA ALA A 118 8.13 -1.10 10.02
C ALA A 118 7.56 -1.69 11.31
N ALA A 119 8.25 -2.67 11.90
CA ALA A 119 7.84 -3.32 13.14
C ALA A 119 7.82 -2.34 14.32
N CYS A 120 8.85 -1.49 14.45
CA CYS A 120 8.89 -0.43 15.46
C CYS A 120 7.69 0.51 15.32
N LYS A 121 7.41 1.01 14.12
CA LYS A 121 6.27 1.92 13.88
C LYS A 121 4.92 1.24 14.15
N LYS A 122 4.77 -0.04 13.80
CA LYS A 122 3.55 -0.81 14.09
C LYS A 122 3.31 -0.98 15.58
N GLU A 123 4.34 -1.30 16.35
CA GLU A 123 4.21 -1.42 17.80
C GLU A 123 3.69 -0.12 18.40
N LEU A 124 4.31 1.02 18.03
CA LEU A 124 3.85 2.34 18.46
C LEU A 124 2.41 2.65 18.02
N ALA A 125 2.02 2.24 16.81
CA ALA A 125 0.65 2.42 16.32
C ALA A 125 -0.36 1.56 17.09
N PHE A 126 -0.03 0.30 17.43
CA PHE A 126 -0.89 -0.59 18.22
C PHE A 126 -1.10 -0.09 19.66
N HIS A 127 -0.10 0.60 20.22
CA HIS A 127 -0.21 1.27 21.52
C HIS A 127 -0.75 2.70 21.43
N GLN A 128 -1.28 3.11 20.27
CA GLN A 128 -1.89 4.44 20.05
C GLN A 128 -0.91 5.62 20.27
N GLN A 129 0.40 5.37 20.17
CA GLN A 129 1.45 6.39 20.27
C GLN A 129 1.73 7.07 18.92
N ILE A 130 1.34 6.43 17.82
CA ILE A 130 1.27 7.02 16.48
C ILE A 130 -0.20 7.01 16.04
N PRO A 131 -0.74 8.12 15.48
CA PRO A 131 -2.10 8.14 14.98
C PRO A 131 -2.33 7.02 13.94
N PRO A 132 -3.39 6.18 14.10
CA PRO A 132 -3.62 5.04 13.20
C PRO A 132 -3.69 5.41 11.72
N VAL A 133 -4.20 6.60 11.40
CA VAL A 133 -4.27 7.11 10.02
C VAL A 133 -2.88 7.36 9.42
N VAL A 134 -1.95 7.91 10.21
CA VAL A 134 -0.55 8.11 9.79
C VAL A 134 0.12 6.76 9.55
N ALA A 135 -0.06 5.81 10.47
CA ALA A 135 0.47 4.46 10.34
C ALA A 135 -0.10 3.73 9.10
N MET A 136 -1.40 3.87 8.82
CA MET A 136 -2.03 3.28 7.64
C MET A 136 -1.35 3.77 6.35
N PHE A 137 -1.18 5.08 6.18
CA PHE A 137 -0.54 5.64 4.99
C PHE A 137 0.95 5.28 4.89
N ASP A 138 1.68 5.26 6.00
CA ASP A 138 3.08 4.85 6.01
C ASP A 138 3.23 3.38 5.57
N LEU A 139 2.40 2.48 6.12
CA LEU A 139 2.43 1.07 5.76
C LEU A 139 2.08 0.82 4.30
N THR A 140 1.07 1.51 3.75
CA THR A 140 0.68 1.35 2.35
C THR A 140 1.72 1.91 1.40
N ASN A 141 2.30 3.06 1.72
CA ASN A 141 3.20 3.76 0.80
C ASN A 141 4.64 3.24 0.85
N ASN A 142 5.09 2.76 2.02
CA ASN A 142 6.50 2.45 2.26
C ASN A 142 6.79 0.98 2.58
N HIS A 143 5.76 0.19 2.91
CA HIS A 143 5.91 -1.20 3.38
C HIS A 143 5.10 -2.23 2.58
N SER A 144 4.59 -1.83 1.40
CA SER A 144 3.83 -2.69 0.47
C SER A 144 2.53 -3.26 1.04
N TYR A 145 1.94 -2.63 2.04
CA TYR A 145 0.61 -3.01 2.54
C TYR A 145 -0.46 -2.57 1.53
N VAL A 146 -1.48 -3.40 1.34
CA VAL A 146 -2.59 -3.10 0.44
C VAL A 146 -3.89 -3.08 1.23
N ASN A 147 -4.69 -2.05 1.01
CA ASN A 147 -6.04 -1.99 1.54
C ASN A 147 -6.94 -2.88 0.68
N THR A 148 -7.53 -3.91 1.30
CA THR A 148 -8.51 -4.78 0.64
C THR A 148 -9.92 -4.30 0.99
N SER A 149 -10.82 -4.27 0.02
CA SER A 149 -12.23 -3.93 0.22
C SER A 149 -13.11 -4.88 -0.58
N GLU A 150 -14.20 -5.33 0.03
CA GLU A 150 -15.24 -6.15 -0.61
C GLU A 150 -16.48 -5.28 -0.82
N PHE A 151 -16.98 -5.25 -2.06
CA PHE A 151 -18.21 -4.52 -2.40
C PHE A 151 -19.31 -5.53 -2.70
N LYS A 152 -20.39 -5.50 -1.92
CA LYS A 152 -21.61 -6.23 -2.22
C LYS A 152 -22.50 -5.36 -3.08
N ILE A 153 -22.65 -5.73 -4.35
CA ILE A 153 -23.54 -5.07 -5.28
C ILE A 153 -24.88 -5.80 -5.23
N GLU A 154 -25.87 -5.17 -4.60
CA GLU A 154 -27.25 -5.65 -4.62
C GLU A 154 -28.00 -4.94 -5.75
N ALA A 155 -28.50 -5.71 -6.72
CA ALA A 155 -29.37 -5.19 -7.75
C ALA A 155 -30.75 -4.89 -7.13
N ILE A 156 -31.06 -3.61 -6.93
CA ILE A 156 -32.42 -3.19 -6.57
C ILE A 156 -33.26 -3.25 -7.85
N SER A 157 -34.06 -4.30 -7.98
CA SER A 157 -35.08 -4.38 -9.02
C SER A 157 -36.37 -3.74 -8.50
N ASP A 158 -36.64 -2.51 -8.92
CA ASP A 158 -37.96 -1.85 -8.75
C ASP A 158 -39.04 -2.45 -9.66
N LYS A 159 -38.72 -3.48 -10.45
CA LYS A 159 -39.76 -4.22 -11.18
C LYS A 159 -40.54 -5.01 -10.15
N GLN A 160 -41.74 -4.52 -9.82
CA GLN A 160 -42.85 -5.37 -9.38
C GLN A 160 -42.99 -6.48 -10.43
N GLN A 161 -42.35 -7.61 -10.17
CA GLN A 161 -42.53 -8.79 -10.98
C GLN A 161 -43.98 -9.20 -10.74
N ARG A 162 -44.87 -8.82 -11.66
CA ARG A 162 -46.26 -9.28 -11.65
C ARG A 162 -46.20 -10.80 -11.68
N VAL A 163 -46.38 -11.41 -10.52
CA VAL A 163 -46.51 -12.87 -10.39
C VAL A 163 -47.81 -13.21 -11.09
N LEU A 164 -47.71 -13.79 -12.29
CA LEU A 164 -48.88 -14.29 -13.00
C LEU A 164 -49.51 -15.39 -12.14
N THR A 165 -50.81 -15.28 -11.92
CA THR A 165 -51.56 -16.31 -11.20
C THR A 165 -51.66 -17.58 -12.06
N ALA A 166 -51.89 -18.75 -11.44
CA ALA A 166 -51.97 -20.02 -12.17
C ALA A 166 -53.01 -20.03 -13.32
N ALA A 167 -53.98 -19.11 -13.30
CA ALA A 167 -54.97 -18.92 -14.36
C ALA A 167 -54.44 -18.12 -15.58
N GLU A 168 -53.36 -17.35 -15.42
CA GLU A 168 -52.77 -16.50 -16.45
C GLU A 168 -51.57 -17.17 -17.16
N LEU A 169 -51.19 -18.39 -16.75
CA LEU A 169 -50.15 -19.17 -17.41
C LEU A 169 -50.71 -19.79 -18.71
N PRO A 170 -50.03 -19.61 -19.86
CA PRO A 170 -50.45 -20.28 -21.09
C PRO A 170 -50.34 -21.80 -20.93
N ARG A 171 -51.41 -22.52 -21.27
CA ARG A 171 -51.42 -23.98 -21.26
C ARG A 171 -50.52 -24.50 -22.37
N LEU A 172 -49.59 -25.38 -22.02
CA LEU A 172 -48.68 -25.98 -22.98
C LEU A 172 -49.48 -26.93 -23.89
N GLY A 173 -49.63 -26.59 -25.17
CA GLY A 173 -50.21 -27.46 -26.20
C GLY A 173 -51.45 -26.96 -26.95
N GLU A 174 -51.95 -25.75 -26.68
CA GLU A 174 -53.01 -25.17 -27.53
C GLU A 174 -52.38 -24.43 -28.73
N PRO A 175 -52.72 -24.79 -29.99
CA PRO A 175 -52.27 -24.04 -31.15
C PRO A 175 -52.99 -22.69 -31.16
N LYS A 176 -52.23 -21.60 -31.11
CA LYS A 176 -52.76 -20.28 -31.45
C LYS A 176 -52.89 -20.22 -32.97
N GLU A 177 -54.11 -20.03 -33.48
CA GLU A 177 -54.39 -19.89 -34.91
C GLU A 177 -53.81 -18.62 -35.56
N ASP A 178 -53.10 -17.76 -34.82
CA ASP A 178 -52.52 -16.52 -35.36
C ASP A 178 -51.01 -16.42 -35.16
N VAL A 179 -50.24 -17.35 -35.73
CA VAL A 179 -48.78 -17.20 -35.85
C VAL A 179 -48.35 -17.37 -37.30
N GLU A 180 -48.92 -16.56 -38.20
CA GLU A 180 -48.51 -16.57 -39.62
C GLU A 180 -48.05 -15.21 -40.14
N LYS A 181 -47.74 -14.22 -39.28
CA LYS A 181 -47.29 -12.90 -39.78
C LYS A 181 -45.97 -12.32 -39.31
N ASP A 182 -45.30 -12.88 -38.30
CA ASP A 182 -43.96 -12.39 -37.91
C ASP A 182 -43.02 -13.54 -37.52
N ALA A 183 -42.90 -14.55 -38.38
CA ALA A 183 -41.78 -15.47 -38.30
C ALA A 183 -40.52 -14.72 -38.80
N VAL A 184 -39.83 -14.02 -37.90
CA VAL A 184 -38.45 -13.60 -38.13
C VAL A 184 -37.67 -14.86 -38.45
N GLN A 185 -37.26 -14.99 -39.71
CA GLN A 185 -36.46 -16.11 -40.20
C GLN A 185 -35.16 -16.11 -39.41
N LEU A 186 -35.00 -17.09 -38.51
CA LEU A 186 -33.73 -17.33 -37.83
C LEU A 186 -32.69 -17.72 -38.89
N PRO A 187 -31.53 -17.06 -38.94
CA PRO A 187 -30.50 -17.39 -39.91
C PRO A 187 -30.04 -18.84 -39.71
N LYS A 188 -29.82 -19.55 -40.83
CA LYS A 188 -29.38 -20.94 -40.79
C LYS A 188 -27.91 -20.99 -40.38
N LEU A 189 -27.55 -22.03 -39.64
CA LEU A 189 -26.23 -22.24 -39.02
C LEU A 189 -25.04 -22.29 -40.02
N GLY A 190 -25.30 -22.23 -41.33
CA GLY A 190 -24.28 -22.15 -42.38
C GLY A 190 -23.85 -20.74 -42.77
N ASP A 191 -24.53 -19.69 -42.28
CA ASP A 191 -24.26 -18.29 -42.65
C ASP A 191 -23.38 -17.53 -41.63
N MET A 192 -22.81 -18.23 -40.64
CA MET A 192 -21.81 -17.64 -39.75
C MET A 192 -20.41 -17.84 -40.36
N ASP A 193 -19.99 -16.87 -41.18
CA ASP A 193 -18.60 -16.77 -41.62
C ASP A 193 -17.66 -16.72 -40.41
N ASN A 194 -16.61 -17.55 -40.48
CA ASN A 194 -15.49 -17.60 -39.54
C ASN A 194 -14.84 -16.23 -39.42
N ASN A 195 -15.18 -15.47 -38.38
CA ASN A 195 -14.37 -14.33 -37.95
C ASN A 195 -13.64 -14.72 -36.67
N SER A 196 -12.41 -15.25 -36.84
CA SER A 196 -11.53 -15.72 -35.77
C SER A 196 -10.84 -14.62 -34.97
N ASP A 197 -11.18 -13.34 -35.16
CA ASP A 197 -10.35 -12.24 -34.64
C ASP A 197 -10.88 -11.53 -33.39
N ALA A 198 -11.78 -12.14 -32.62
CA ALA A 198 -12.39 -11.47 -31.45
C ALA A 198 -12.13 -12.12 -30.07
N LEU A 199 -11.09 -12.96 -29.92
CA LEU A 199 -10.70 -13.47 -28.59
C LEU A 199 -9.18 -13.46 -28.39
N SER A 200 -8.62 -12.26 -28.18
CA SER A 200 -7.21 -12.07 -27.77
C SER A 200 -7.06 -11.25 -26.49
N TYR A 201 -7.80 -11.61 -25.44
CA TYR A 201 -7.44 -11.17 -24.09
C TYR A 201 -7.54 -12.35 -23.13
N LEU A 202 -6.41 -13.05 -22.99
CA LEU A 202 -5.90 -13.71 -21.78
C LEU A 202 -4.72 -14.62 -22.18
N ALA A 203 -3.54 -14.04 -22.35
CA ALA A 203 -2.29 -14.78 -22.34
C ALA A 203 -1.41 -14.18 -21.22
N HIS A 204 -1.30 -14.92 -20.12
CA HIS A 204 -0.31 -14.67 -19.08
C HIS A 204 1.07 -14.95 -19.67
N THR A 205 1.93 -13.94 -19.72
CA THR A 205 3.36 -14.12 -20.01
C THR A 205 4.07 -14.59 -18.75
N GLU A 206 4.58 -15.83 -18.76
CA GLU A 206 5.62 -16.28 -17.84
C GLU A 206 6.98 -15.69 -18.24
N PRO A 207 7.91 -15.43 -17.30
CA PRO A 207 9.21 -14.85 -17.59
C PRO A 207 10.19 -15.88 -18.14
N ASP A 208 10.90 -15.50 -19.22
CA ASP A 208 11.99 -16.24 -19.85
C ASP A 208 13.09 -16.62 -18.84
N THR A 209 13.32 -17.92 -18.69
CA THR A 209 14.61 -18.45 -18.23
C THR A 209 15.52 -18.64 -19.44
N ALA A 210 16.45 -17.70 -19.65
CA ALA A 210 17.56 -17.89 -20.58
C ALA A 210 18.82 -18.29 -19.80
N THR A 211 19.19 -19.56 -19.93
CA THR A 211 20.56 -20.04 -19.82
C THR A 211 21.33 -19.64 -21.08
N ASP A 212 22.44 -18.92 -20.91
CA ASP A 212 23.76 -19.21 -21.49
C ASP A 212 24.82 -18.31 -20.83
#